data_AF-A0A2M8ERB9-F1
#
_entry.id   AF-A0A2M8ERB9-F1
#
_cell.length_a   1.000
_cell.length_b   1.000
_cell.length_c   1.000
_cell.angle_alpha   90.00
_cell.angle_beta   90.00
_cell.angle_gamma   90.00
#
_symmetry.space_group_name_H-M   'P 1'
#
loop_
_entity.id
_entity.type
_entity.pdbx_description
1 polymer ?
#
loop_
_entity_poly.entity_id
_entity_poly.type
_entity_poly.pdbx_seq_one_letter_code
_entity_poly.pdbx_strand_id
1 'polypeptide(L)' 'MRRAAREKCLIITMSGFKPNNPLKKKGDINLYVNSESYRFVEASHYLYWDFILEMVIDEIKNKNRE' A
#
# COMPACT_ATOMS: atom_id res chain seq x y z
N MET A 1 -12.77 -4.50 1.97
CA MET A 1 -13.28 -3.11 1.91
C MET A 1 -14.57 -2.91 2.69
N ARG A 2 -15.71 -3.52 2.32
CA ARG A 2 -16.98 -3.32 3.09
C ARG A 2 -16.87 -3.67 4.57
N ARG A 3 -16.16 -4.75 4.92
CA ARG A 3 -15.88 -5.13 6.31
C ARG A 3 -14.98 -4.11 7.01
N ALA A 4 -13.83 -3.80 6.41
CA ALA A 4 -12.90 -2.78 6.92
C ALA A 4 -13.57 -1.42 7.14
N ALA A 5 -14.46 -0.99 6.24
CA ALA A 5 -15.23 0.24 6.39
C ALA A 5 -16.21 0.20 7.58
N ARG A 6 -16.85 -0.95 7.84
CA ARG A 6 -17.69 -1.14 9.03
C ARG A 6 -16.86 -1.12 10.32
N GLU A 7 -15.66 -1.68 10.26
CA GLU A 7 -14.71 -1.74 11.37
C GLU A 7 -13.87 -0.46 11.51
N LYS A 8 -14.13 0.57 10.70
CA LYS A 8 -13.41 1.87 10.67
C LYS A 8 -11.88 1.72 10.54
N CYS A 9 -11.42 0.69 9.84
CA CYS A 9 -10.01 0.52 9.54
C CYS A 9 -9.58 1.52 8.46
N LEU A 10 -8.36 2.03 8.56
CA LEU A 10 -7.69 2.70 7.44
C LEU A 10 -7.48 1.69 6.30
N ILE A 11 -7.89 2.04 5.09
CA ILE A 11 -7.79 1.19 3.90
C ILE A 11 -6.68 1.72 3.00
N ILE A 12 -5.57 1.00 2.97
CA ILE A 12 -4.51 1.23 1.99
C ILE A 12 -4.74 0.28 0.81
N THR A 13 -4.66 0.82 -0.40
CA THR A 13 -4.81 0.05 -1.64
C THR A 13 -3.56 0.14 -2.50
N MET A 14 -3.20 -0.97 -3.12
CA MET A 14 -2.12 -1.04 -4.10
C MET A 14 -2.75 -1.26 -5.45
N SER A 15 -2.51 -0.36 -6.40
CA SER A 15 -3.13 -0.43 -7.72
C SER A 15 -2.14 -0.09 -8.82
N GLY A 16 -2.48 -0.41 -10.07
CA GLY A 16 -1.66 -0.06 -11.23
C GLY A 16 -2.45 -0.16 -12.53
N PHE A 17 -1.75 -0.30 -13.64
CA PHE A 17 -2.32 -0.36 -14.99
C PHE A 17 -2.91 0.97 -15.45
N LYS A 18 -4.19 0.97 -15.83
CA LYS A 18 -4.86 2.15 -16.37
C LYS A 18 -5.19 3.14 -15.24
N PRO A 19 -5.11 4.45 -15.51
CA PRO A 19 -5.39 5.48 -14.51
C PRO A 19 -6.83 5.47 -14.01
N ASN A 20 -7.74 4.85 -14.76
CA ASN A 20 -9.14 4.65 -14.39
C ASN A 20 -9.39 3.35 -13.60
N ASN A 21 -8.35 2.68 -13.09
CA ASN A 21 -8.49 1.50 -12.24
C ASN A 21 -9.45 1.80 -11.07
N PRO A 22 -10.61 1.12 -10.96
CA PRO A 22 -11.58 1.40 -9.92
C PRO A 22 -11.03 1.24 -8.51
N LEU A 23 -10.00 0.41 -8.33
CA LEU A 23 -9.33 0.21 -7.04
C LEU A 23 -8.64 1.51 -6.56
N LYS A 24 -8.21 2.37 -7.48
CA LYS A 24 -7.56 3.65 -7.18
C LYS A 24 -8.41 4.56 -6.29
N LYS A 25 -9.74 4.43 -6.37
CA LYS A 25 -10.70 5.27 -5.63
C LYS A 25 -11.31 4.59 -4.40
N LYS A 26 -10.86 3.38 -4.05
CA LYS A 26 -11.50 2.56 -3.01
C LYS A 26 -10.72 2.46 -1.69
N GLY A 27 -9.52 3.04 -1.62
CA GLY A 27 -8.75 3.17 -0.38
C GLY A 27 -8.66 4.62 0.06
N ASP A 28 -8.41 4.83 1.34
CA ASP A 28 -8.08 6.13 1.93
C ASP A 28 -6.69 6.60 1.46
N ILE A 29 -5.78 5.64 1.28
CA ILE A 29 -4.47 5.84 0.65
C ILE A 29 -4.36 4.87 -0.53
N ASN A 30 -3.79 5.34 -1.64
CA ASN A 30 -3.57 4.52 -2.82
C ASN A 30 -2.14 4.60 -3.34
N LEU A 31 -1.47 3.46 -3.35
CA LEU A 31 -0.16 3.25 -3.96
C LEU A 31 -0.36 2.82 -5.42
N TYR A 32 -0.60 3.81 -6.30
CA TYR A 32 -0.84 3.60 -7.73
C TYR A 32 0.47 3.58 -8.53
N VAL A 33 0.66 2.54 -9.35
CA VAL A 33 1.78 2.43 -10.29
C VAL A 33 1.29 2.63 -11.72
N ASN A 34 1.72 3.72 -12.36
CA ASN A 34 1.31 4.03 -13.73
C ASN A 34 2.11 3.22 -14.76
N SER A 35 1.78 1.95 -14.92
CA SER A 35 2.44 1.03 -15.85
C SER A 35 1.45 -0.04 -16.33
N GLU A 36 1.43 -0.33 -17.63
CA GLU A 36 0.67 -1.45 -18.19
C GLU A 36 1.39 -2.80 -18.03
N SER A 37 2.69 -2.78 -17.72
CA SER A 37 3.47 -3.99 -17.44
C SER A 37 3.14 -4.53 -16.05
N TYR A 38 2.52 -5.71 -16.00
CA TYR A 38 2.26 -6.46 -14.76
C TYR A 38 3.53 -6.60 -13.91
N ARG A 39 4.66 -6.97 -14.54
CA ARG A 39 5.93 -7.16 -13.85
C ARG A 39 6.39 -5.90 -13.14
N PHE A 40 6.24 -4.74 -13.78
CA PHE A 40 6.62 -3.47 -13.15
C PHE A 40 5.65 -3.06 -12.04
N VAL A 41 4.36 -3.28 -12.21
CA VAL A 41 3.37 -3.00 -11.15
C VAL A 41 3.67 -3.82 -9.89
N GLU A 42 3.84 -5.13 -10.04
CA GLU A 42 4.14 -6.03 -8.91
C GLU A 42 5.50 -5.74 -8.27
N ALA A 43 6.54 -5.45 -9.06
CA ALA A 43 7.84 -5.11 -8.52
C ALA A 43 7.81 -3.80 -7.71
N SER A 44 7.10 -2.77 -8.21
CA SER A 44 6.91 -1.52 -7.47
C SER A 44 6.09 -1.74 -6.19
N HIS A 45 5.05 -2.58 -6.24
CA HIS A 45 4.29 -2.95 -5.06
C HIS A 45 5.15 -3.67 -4.02
N TYR A 46 5.98 -4.61 -4.44
CA TYR A 46 6.94 -5.27 -3.56
C TYR A 46 7.87 -4.27 -2.86
N LEU A 47 8.44 -3.32 -3.62
CA LEU A 47 9.29 -2.27 -3.05
C LEU A 47 8.57 -1.42 -2.00
N TYR A 48 7.32 -1.01 -2.25
CA TYR A 48 6.54 -0.29 -1.23
C TYR A 48 6.40 -1.10 0.05
N TRP A 49 6.21 -2.41 -0.07
CA TRP A 49 6.04 -3.30 1.07
C TRP A 49 7.33 -3.50 1.86
N ASP A 50 8.44 -3.67 1.14
CA ASP A 50 9.78 -3.72 1.73
C ASP A 50 10.08 -2.46 2.56
N PHE A 51 9.86 -1.27 1.99
CA PHE A 51 10.08 -0.02 2.72
C PHE A 51 9.18 0.15 3.94
N ILE A 52 7.89 -0.19 3.83
CA ILE A 52 6.96 -0.08 4.96
C ILE A 52 7.39 -1.02 6.09
N LEU A 53 7.83 -2.24 5.78
CA LEU A 53 8.32 -3.19 6.78
C LEU A 53 9.57 -2.65 7.48
N GLU A 54 10.56 -2.14 6.73
CA GLU A 54 11.77 -1.56 7.30
C GLU A 54 11.45 -0.38 8.23
N MET A 55 10.55 0.52 7.81
CA MET A 55 10.09 1.64 8.64
C MET A 55 9.44 1.18 9.95
N VAL A 56 8.59 0.15 9.90
CA VAL A 56 7.94 -0.41 11.09
C VAL A 56 8.96 -1.07 12.02
N ILE A 57 9.91 -1.81 11.47
CA ILE A 57 10.97 -2.46 12.25
C ILE A 57 11.84 -1.40 12.96
N ASP A 58 12.22 -0.33 12.26
CA ASP A 58 13.02 0.75 12.83
C ASP A 58 12.27 1.46 13.97
N GLU A 59 11.00 1.80 13.76
CA GLU A 59 10.13 2.40 14.78
C GLU A 59 10.03 1.53 16.04
N ILE A 60 9.84 0.21 15.88
CA ILE A 60 9.78 -0.73 17.01
C ILE A 60 11.13 -0.78 17.75
N LYS A 61 12.25 -0.83 17.02
CA LYS A 61 13.59 -0.83 17.62
C LYS A 61 13.85 0.44 18.41
N ASN A 62 13.44 1.60 17.89
CA ASN A 62 13.63 2.88 18.54
C ASN A 62 12.81 2.98 19.84
N LYS A 63 11.56 2.51 19.85
CA LYS A 63 10.73 2.45 21.07
C LYS A 63 11.27 1.53 22.16
N ASN A 64 11.95 0.45 21.80
CA ASN A 64 12.54 -0.49 22.78
C ASN A 64 13.87 0.00 23.36
N ARG A 65 14.42 1.11 22.85
CA ARG A 65 15.66 1.72 23.35
C ARG A 65 15.43 2.86 24.33
N GLU A 66 14.19 3.36 24.43
CA GLU A 66 13.72 4.35 25.42
C GLU A 66 13.17 3.65 26.67
#